data_AF-A0A141SF40-F1
#
_entry.id   AF-A0A141SF40-F1
#
_cell.length_a   1.000
_cell.length_b   1.000
_cell.length_c   1.000
_cell.angle_alpha   90.00
_cell.angle_beta   90.00
_cell.angle_gamma   90.00
#
_symmetry.space_group_name_H-M   'P 1'
#
loop_
_entity.id
_entity.type
_entity.pdbx_description
1 polymer ?
#
loop_
_entity_poly.entity_id
_entity_poly.type
_entity_poly.pdbx_seq_one_letter_code
_entity_poly.pdbx_strand_id
1 'polypeptide(L)' 'MKKDLWLWGFTDSAETWNGRFAMIGFIAVISIEVITGQGLLYLIGAMS' A
#
# COMPACT_ATOMS: atom_id res chain seq x y z
N MET A 1 19.40 -7.54 -24.62
CA MET A 1 18.56 -6.33 -24.42
C MET A 1 17.10 -6.77 -24.44
N LYS A 2 16.55 -7.15 -23.29
CA LYS A 2 15.15 -7.58 -23.17
C LYS A 2 14.33 -6.30 -23.31
N LYS A 3 13.53 -6.21 -24.38
CA LYS A 3 12.64 -5.07 -24.59
C LYS A 3 11.59 -5.17 -23.49
N ASP A 4 11.61 -4.25 -22.54
CA ASP A 4 10.57 -4.08 -21.53
C ASP A 4 9.29 -3.62 -22.24
N LEU A 5 8.68 -4.54 -22.96
CA LEU A 5 7.31 -4.44 -23.41
C LEU A 5 6.52 -4.36 -22.11
N TRP A 6 5.79 -3.25 -21.94
CA TRP A 6 4.86 -3.01 -20.85
C TRP A 6 3.67 -3.97 -21.02
N LEU A 7 3.95 -5.27 -20.85
CA LEU A 7 3.03 -6.37 -20.89
C LEU A 7 2.22 -6.26 -19.60
N TRP A 8 1.02 -5.74 -19.73
CA TRP A 8 0.04 -5.76 -18.65
C TRP A 8 -0.17 -7.22 -18.21
N GLY A 9 0.24 -7.53 -16.98
CA GLY A 9 0.24 -8.87 -16.40
C GLY A 9 0.99 -8.92 -15.06
N PHE A 10 1.04 -10.10 -14.43
CA PHE A 10 1.90 -10.37 -13.27
C PHE A 10 3.36 -10.37 -13.74
N THR A 11 3.95 -9.19 -13.85
CA THR A 11 5.37 -9.00 -14.17
C THR A 11 6.14 -8.76 -12.88
N ASP A 12 7.38 -9.23 -12.82
CA ASP A 12 8.28 -9.07 -11.67
C ASP A 12 8.43 -7.60 -11.22
N SER A 13 8.40 -6.68 -12.19
CA SER A 13 8.35 -5.24 -11.96
C SER A 13 7.07 -4.81 -11.24
N ALA A 14 5.90 -5.30 -11.66
CA ALA A 14 4.61 -4.97 -11.03
C ALA A 14 4.54 -5.49 -9.58
N GLU A 15 5.07 -6.69 -9.31
CA GLU A 15 5.15 -7.26 -7.95
C GLU A 15 6.05 -6.41 -7.03
N THR A 16 7.23 -6.01 -7.51
CA THR A 16 8.14 -5.15 -6.76
C THR A 16 7.52 -3.79 -6.45
N TRP A 17 6.85 -3.19 -7.44
CA TRP A 17 6.17 -1.91 -7.25
C TRP A 17 4.99 -2.03 -6.28
N ASN A 18 4.17 -3.08 -6.39
CA ASN A 18 3.06 -3.31 -5.45
C ASN A 18 3.55 -3.54 -4.01
N GLY A 19 4.63 -4.33 -3.84
CA GLY A 19 5.25 -4.52 -2.53
C GLY A 19 5.72 -3.22 -1.88
N ARG A 20 6.31 -2.30 -2.65
CA ARG A 20 6.72 -0.98 -2.15
C ARG A 20 5.52 -0.11 -1.76
N PHE A 21 4.48 -0.09 -2.58
CA PHE A 21 3.25 0.64 -2.25
C PHE A 21 2.58 0.09 -0.99
N ALA A 22 2.59 -1.23 -0.80
CA ALA A 22 2.07 -1.86 0.42
C ALA A 22 2.85 -1.43 1.68
N MET A 23 4.18 -1.40 1.61
CA MET A 23 5.02 -0.93 2.73
C MET A 23 4.74 0.54 3.07
N ILE A 24 4.61 1.41 2.06
CA ILE A 24 4.29 2.83 2.26
C ILE A 24 2.88 2.98 2.85
N GLY A 25 1.89 2.25 2.32
CA GLY A 25 0.52 2.27 2.82
C GLY A 25 0.43 1.82 4.28
N PHE A 26 1.19 0.80 4.66
CA PHE A 26 1.25 0.32 6.04
C PHE A 26 1.84 1.36 7.00
N ILE A 27 2.94 2.01 6.62
CA ILE A 27 3.55 3.09 7.43
C ILE A 27 2.63 4.31 7.53
N ALA A 28 1.97 4.67 6.42
CA ALA A 28 1.02 5.79 6.40
C ALA A 28 -0.16 5.53 7.33
N VAL A 29 -0.70 4.31 7.31
CA VAL A 29 -1.76 3.87 8.22
C VAL A 29 -1.32 3.99 9.68
N ILE A 30 -0.18 3.41 10.05
CA ILE A 30 0.34 3.49 11.42
C ILE A 30 0.55 4.94 11.85
N SER A 31 1.09 5.78 10.96
CA SER A 31 1.32 7.20 11.25
C SER A 31 -0.01 7.93 11.53
N ILE A 32 -1.06 7.62 10.76
CA ILE A 32 -2.40 8.19 10.98
C ILE A 32 -2.98 7.69 12.31
N GLU A 33 -2.84 6.41 12.65
CA GLU A 33 -3.30 5.87 13.93
C GLU A 33 -2.65 6.58 15.12
N VAL A 34 -1.35 6.87 15.05
CA VAL A 34 -0.60 7.58 16.10
C VAL A 34 -1.06 9.05 16.22
N ILE A 35 -1.32 9.73 15.10
CA ILE A 35 -1.75 11.13 15.10
C ILE A 35 -3.20 11.27 15.60
N THR A 36 -4.09 10.38 15.18
CA THR A 36 -5.52 10.45 15.51
C THR A 36 -5.83 9.83 16.87
N GLY A 37 -4.99 8.92 17.39
CA GLY A 37 -5.22 8.25 18.68
C GLY A 37 -6.45 7.34 18.70
N GLN A 38 -7.05 7.11 17.53
CA GLN A 38 -8.17 6.21 17.27
C GLN A 38 -7.63 5.15 16.31
N GLY A 39 -7.75 3.87 16.65
CA GLY A 39 -7.22 2.79 15.81
C GLY A 39 -7.83 2.78 14.40
N LEU A 40 -7.17 2.10 13.46
CA LEU A 40 -7.51 1.99 12.04
C LEU A 40 -9.02 1.77 11.80
N LEU A 41 -9.65 0.97 12.66
CA LEU A 41 -11.08 0.63 12.65
C LEU A 41 -12.01 1.85 12.79
N TYR A 42 -11.59 2.89 13.52
CA TYR A 42 -12.35 4.14 13.66
C TYR A 42 -12.25 4.99 12.38
N LEU A 43 -11.06 5.06 11.77
CA LEU A 43 -10.83 5.82 10.54
C LEU A 43 -11.62 5.26 9.34
N ILE A 44 -11.70 3.92 9.23
CA ILE A 44 -12.49 3.26 8.17
C ILE A 44 -14.00 3.21 8.48
N GLY A 45 -14.44 3.80 9.61
CA GLY A 45 -15.86 3.84 10.00
C GLY A 45 -16.45 2.49 10.43
N ALA A 46 -15.61 1.52 10.79
CA ALA A 46 -16.07 0.21 11.27
C ALA A 46 -16.59 0.27 12.72
N MET A 47 -16.22 1.30 13.47
CA MET A 47 -16.81 1.59 14.77
C MET A 47 -17.18 3.08 14.83
N SER A 48 -18.49 3.35 14.68
CA SER A 48 -19.11 4.65 14.88
C SER A 48 -19.10 5.08 16.33
#